data_AF-A0A6S7K2W9-F1
#
_entry.id   AF-A0A6S7K2W9-F1
#
_cell.length_a   1.000
_cell.length_b   1.000
_cell.length_c   1.000
_cell.angle_alpha   90.00
_cell.angle_beta   90.00
_cell.angle_gamma   90.00
#
_symmetry.space_group_name_H-M   'P 1'
#
loop_
_entity.id
_entity.type
_entity.pdbx_description
1 polymer ?
#
loop_
_entity_poly.entity_id
_entity_poly.type
_entity_poly.pdbx_seq_one_letter_code
_entity_poly.pdbx_strand_id
1 'polypeptide(L)'
;RRASVVFAETITMLYEDVARIVEAHQPLVETYYGPGHIFPLLKKLQQECDRQAEAITNQFTNKRDFYAKIKSIQQISSSKSSTANLERIDPRTLDVLLGEIVLMNSRTELYFRFLKNQVVADMEVLPDENKPEDMQKFLEKLITDSGLSRKMQEIIGSYIIMEEFYMRETVNKAINFDTFEGDDDEAVTSSMVDDVFFIIKKSLRRVITSASVDGACAMMNHAR
;
A
#
# COMPACT_ATOMS: atom_id res chain seq x y z
N ARG A 1 11.05 2.43 -20.10
CA ARG A 1 11.41 2.16 -18.69
C ARG A 1 10.12 1.89 -17.90
N ARG A 2 9.71 0.62 -17.76
CA ARG A 2 8.50 0.15 -17.03
C ARG A 2 8.86 -0.49 -15.67
N ALA A 3 9.97 -0.09 -15.06
CA ALA A 3 10.51 -0.76 -13.89
C ALA A 3 9.90 -0.28 -12.54
N SER A 4 9.00 0.70 -12.54
CA SER A 4 8.68 1.44 -11.31
C SER A 4 7.69 0.74 -10.36
N VAL A 5 6.89 -0.23 -10.82
CA VAL A 5 5.81 -0.82 -9.99
C VAL A 5 5.52 -2.31 -10.28
N VAL A 6 6.53 -3.09 -10.67
CA VAL A 6 6.37 -4.49 -11.10
C VAL A 6 5.68 -5.37 -10.04
N PHE A 7 5.96 -5.17 -8.75
CA PHE A 7 5.35 -5.97 -7.68
C PHE A 7 3.89 -5.58 -7.44
N ALA A 8 3.58 -4.29 -7.58
CA ALA A 8 2.19 -3.82 -7.53
C ALA A 8 1.37 -4.34 -8.72
N GLU A 9 1.94 -4.39 -9.92
CA GLU A 9 1.31 -5.01 -11.08
C GLU A 9 1.09 -6.52 -10.86
N THR A 10 2.11 -7.21 -10.37
CA THR A 10 2.05 -8.66 -10.14
C THR A 10 0.99 -9.04 -9.11
N ILE A 11 0.92 -8.32 -7.98
CA ILE A 11 -0.11 -8.58 -6.96
C ILE A 11 -1.51 -8.21 -7.47
N THR A 12 -1.62 -7.20 -8.34
CA THR A 12 -2.89 -6.84 -8.99
C THR A 12 -3.37 -7.96 -9.91
N MET A 13 -2.48 -8.52 -10.74
CA MET A 13 -2.83 -9.66 -11.61
C MET A 13 -3.34 -10.85 -10.79
N LEU A 14 -2.70 -11.17 -9.66
CA LEU A 14 -3.16 -12.23 -8.76
C LEU A 14 -4.60 -11.97 -8.29
N TYR A 15 -4.91 -10.75 -7.84
CA TYR A 15 -6.27 -10.41 -7.39
C TYR A 15 -7.30 -10.47 -8.51
N GLU A 16 -6.94 -9.98 -9.71
CA GLU A 16 -7.80 -10.03 -10.89
C GLU A 16 -8.03 -11.47 -11.38
N ASP A 17 -7.03 -12.34 -11.28
CA ASP A 17 -7.18 -13.77 -11.59
C ASP A 17 -8.16 -14.43 -10.61
N VAL A 18 -8.05 -14.15 -9.31
CA VAL A 18 -9.01 -14.65 -8.31
C VAL A 18 -10.42 -14.16 -8.61
N ALA A 19 -10.59 -12.86 -8.87
CA ALA A 19 -11.90 -12.29 -9.20
C ALA A 19 -12.51 -12.94 -10.44
N ARG A 20 -11.72 -13.11 -11.51
CA ARG A 20 -12.15 -13.80 -12.74
C ARG A 20 -12.58 -15.24 -12.48
N ILE A 21 -11.87 -15.98 -11.62
CA ILE A 21 -12.26 -17.34 -11.27
C ILE A 21 -13.61 -17.36 -10.55
N VAL A 22 -13.81 -16.44 -9.59
CA VAL A 22 -15.08 -16.32 -8.85
C VAL A 22 -16.24 -16.02 -9.81
N GLU A 23 -16.10 -15.00 -10.65
CA GLU A 23 -17.14 -14.60 -11.61
C GLU A 23 -17.49 -15.71 -12.61
N ALA A 24 -16.49 -16.45 -13.08
CA ALA A 24 -16.71 -17.55 -14.03
C ALA A 24 -17.42 -18.76 -13.38
N HIS A 25 -17.14 -19.05 -12.12
CA HIS A 25 -17.67 -20.23 -11.44
C HIS A 25 -18.95 -19.95 -10.66
N GLN A 26 -19.26 -18.69 -10.34
CA GLN A 26 -20.46 -18.33 -9.60
C GLN A 26 -21.75 -18.86 -10.25
N PRO A 27 -22.03 -18.61 -11.55
CA PRO A 27 -23.26 -19.09 -12.17
C PRO A 27 -23.36 -20.63 -12.18
N LEU A 28 -22.22 -21.31 -12.28
CA LEU A 28 -22.16 -22.77 -12.25
C LEU A 28 -22.51 -23.29 -10.86
N VAL A 29 -21.92 -22.71 -9.81
CA VAL A 29 -22.21 -23.08 -8.42
C VAL A 29 -23.68 -22.85 -8.12
N GLU A 30 -24.22 -21.70 -8.50
CA GLU A 30 -25.64 -21.37 -8.29
C GLU A 30 -26.57 -22.34 -9.04
N THR A 31 -26.20 -22.77 -10.25
CA THR A 31 -26.98 -23.72 -11.05
C THR A 31 -27.04 -25.13 -10.42
N TYR A 32 -25.91 -25.63 -9.92
CA TYR A 32 -25.82 -27.03 -9.46
C TYR A 32 -26.01 -27.21 -7.95
N TYR A 33 -25.70 -26.19 -7.15
CA TYR A 33 -25.74 -26.25 -5.68
C TYR A 33 -26.74 -25.27 -5.07
N GLY A 34 -27.33 -24.37 -5.89
CA GLY A 34 -28.23 -23.33 -5.44
C GLY A 34 -27.49 -22.05 -4.99
N PRO A 35 -28.23 -20.95 -4.79
CA PRO A 35 -27.65 -19.69 -4.35
C PRO A 35 -27.11 -19.81 -2.92
N GLY A 36 -26.12 -18.99 -2.55
CA GLY A 36 -25.56 -19.01 -1.19
C GLY A 36 -24.42 -20.02 -0.96
N HIS A 37 -23.92 -20.66 -2.03
CA HIS A 37 -22.98 -21.79 -1.92
C HIS A 37 -21.59 -21.50 -2.51
N ILE A 38 -21.24 -20.25 -2.81
CA ILE A 38 -19.91 -19.91 -3.35
C ILE A 38 -18.84 -19.77 -2.26
N PHE A 39 -19.25 -19.60 -1.01
CA PHE A 39 -18.34 -19.44 0.12
C PHE A 39 -17.20 -20.48 0.24
N PRO A 40 -17.41 -21.80 0.05
CA PRO A 40 -16.32 -22.78 0.11
C PRO A 40 -15.24 -22.53 -0.95
N LEU A 41 -15.64 -22.09 -2.15
CA LEU A 41 -14.72 -21.70 -3.23
C LEU A 41 -13.92 -20.46 -2.82
N LEU A 42 -14.58 -19.42 -2.31
CA LEU A 42 -13.92 -18.20 -1.84
C LEU A 42 -12.88 -18.49 -0.76
N LYS A 43 -13.20 -19.37 0.20
CA LYS A 43 -12.27 -19.77 1.27
C LYS A 43 -11.02 -20.44 0.72
N LYS A 44 -11.17 -21.31 -0.29
CA LYS A 44 -10.03 -21.98 -0.94
C LYS A 44 -9.20 -21.02 -1.79
N LEU A 45 -9.85 -20.14 -2.55
CA LEU A 45 -9.17 -19.12 -3.34
C LEU A 45 -8.40 -18.14 -2.46
N GLN A 46 -8.96 -17.73 -1.31
CA GLN A 46 -8.28 -16.85 -0.37
C GLN A 46 -7.02 -17.51 0.21
N GLN A 47 -7.06 -18.80 0.56
CA GLN A 47 -5.89 -19.52 1.07
C GLN A 47 -4.75 -19.55 0.04
N GLU A 48 -5.10 -19.76 -1.22
CA GLU A 48 -4.12 -19.75 -2.31
C GLU A 48 -3.61 -18.33 -2.61
N CYS A 49 -4.49 -17.33 -2.54
CA CYS A 49 -4.12 -15.93 -2.68
C CYS A 49 -3.14 -15.50 -1.57
N ASP A 50 -3.40 -15.86 -0.31
CA ASP A 50 -2.50 -15.59 0.81
C ASP A 50 -1.09 -16.17 0.53
N ARG A 51 -1.01 -17.43 0.07
CA ARG A 51 0.25 -18.09 -0.25
C ARG A 51 1.02 -17.39 -1.37
N GLN A 52 0.34 -17.00 -2.45
CA GLN A 52 0.98 -16.33 -3.58
C GLN A 52 1.35 -14.89 -3.26
N ALA A 53 0.49 -14.16 -2.57
CA ALA A 53 0.74 -12.79 -2.16
C ALA A 53 1.91 -12.72 -1.15
N GLU A 54 2.03 -13.69 -0.25
CA GLU A 54 3.21 -13.83 0.61
C GLU A 54 4.50 -14.00 -0.22
N ALA A 55 4.49 -14.87 -1.23
CA ALA A 55 5.66 -15.03 -2.11
C ALA A 55 6.01 -13.72 -2.86
N ILE A 56 5.00 -12.98 -3.35
CA ILE A 56 5.19 -11.70 -4.05
C ILE A 56 5.77 -10.66 -3.09
N THR A 57 5.19 -10.50 -1.89
CA THR A 57 5.65 -9.53 -0.89
C THR A 57 7.06 -9.85 -0.39
N ASN A 58 7.40 -11.13 -0.18
CA ASN A 58 8.76 -11.54 0.18
C ASN A 58 9.77 -11.24 -0.94
N GLN A 59 9.40 -11.43 -2.22
CA GLN A 59 10.27 -11.01 -3.32
C GLN A 59 10.40 -9.50 -3.42
N PHE A 60 9.33 -8.75 -3.14
CA PHE A 60 9.35 -7.30 -3.09
C PHE A 60 10.33 -6.80 -2.02
N THR A 61 10.22 -7.29 -0.79
CA THR A 61 11.07 -6.86 0.33
C THR A 61 12.54 -7.18 0.06
N ASN A 62 12.83 -8.35 -0.52
CA ASN A 62 14.19 -8.76 -0.88
C ASN A 62 14.76 -7.93 -2.05
N LYS A 63 14.04 -7.80 -3.18
CA LYS A 63 14.58 -7.09 -4.36
C LYS A 63 14.65 -5.57 -4.20
N ARG A 64 13.94 -5.00 -3.23
CA ARG A 64 13.96 -3.56 -2.93
C ARG A 64 14.86 -3.20 -1.76
N ASP A 65 15.57 -4.18 -1.17
CA ASP A 65 16.36 -4.03 0.05
C ASP A 65 15.57 -3.33 1.15
N PHE A 66 14.28 -3.67 1.26
CA PHE A 66 13.28 -2.89 2.01
C PHE A 66 13.68 -2.72 3.47
N TYR A 67 13.99 -3.82 4.15
CA TYR A 67 14.40 -3.80 5.56
C TYR A 67 15.77 -3.14 5.78
N ALA A 68 16.70 -3.27 4.83
CA ALA A 68 17.99 -2.60 4.91
C ALA A 68 17.81 -1.07 4.83
N LYS A 69 16.95 -0.58 3.93
CA LYS A 69 16.60 0.85 3.82
C LYS A 69 15.96 1.37 5.11
N ILE A 70 15.01 0.64 5.69
CA ILE A 70 14.38 1.03 6.97
C ILE A 70 15.42 1.15 8.07
N LYS A 71 16.31 0.16 8.21
CA LYS A 71 17.38 0.18 9.21
C LYS A 71 18.30 1.39 9.03
N SER A 72 18.70 1.69 7.80
CA SER A 72 19.51 2.87 7.49
C SER A 72 18.79 4.17 7.84
N ILE A 73 17.48 4.28 7.53
CA ILE A 73 16.66 5.46 7.88
C ILE A 73 16.60 5.66 9.40
N GLN A 74 16.37 4.60 10.16
CA GLN A 74 16.31 4.66 11.62
C GLN A 74 17.66 5.07 12.24
N GLN A 75 18.77 4.58 11.67
CA GLN A 75 20.12 4.98 12.09
C GLN A 75 20.38 6.46 11.80
N ILE A 76 20.05 6.94 10.59
CA ILE A 76 20.22 8.36 10.22
C ILE A 76 19.38 9.27 11.13
N SER A 77 18.15 8.88 11.47
CA SER A 77 17.29 9.67 12.34
C SER A 77 17.74 9.67 13.81
N SER A 78 18.47 8.65 14.26
CA SER A 78 18.98 8.53 15.63
C SER A 78 20.36 9.19 15.83
N SER A 79 21.20 9.22 14.80
CA SER A 79 22.53 9.82 14.85
C SER A 79 22.49 11.33 14.62
N LYS A 80 22.66 12.13 15.69
CA LYS A 80 22.82 13.60 15.62
C LYS A 80 24.18 14.06 15.04
N SER A 81 25.03 13.16 14.53
CA SER A 81 26.39 13.49 14.10
C SER A 81 26.86 12.66 12.90
N SER A 82 27.38 13.38 11.90
CA SER A 82 28.17 12.94 10.73
C SER A 82 27.46 12.15 9.61
N THR A 83 26.83 12.90 8.70
CA THR A 83 26.31 12.50 7.38
C THR A 83 27.39 12.04 6.37
N ALA A 84 28.61 11.73 6.81
CA ALA A 84 29.77 11.56 5.94
C ALA A 84 30.01 10.11 5.48
N ASN A 85 29.52 9.10 6.21
CA ASN A 85 29.81 7.69 5.93
C ASN A 85 28.57 6.77 5.82
N LEU A 86 27.35 7.31 5.88
CA LEU A 86 26.13 6.55 5.64
C LEU A 86 25.76 6.64 4.16
N GLU A 87 25.50 5.47 3.55
CA GLU A 87 25.02 5.34 2.18
C GLU A 87 23.77 6.22 2.00
N ARG A 88 23.91 7.35 1.30
CA ARG A 88 22.82 8.31 1.14
C ARG A 88 21.72 7.66 0.31
N ILE A 89 20.57 7.41 0.95
CA ILE A 89 19.38 6.92 0.29
C ILE A 89 18.94 7.97 -0.73
N ASP A 90 18.96 7.61 -2.01
CA ASP A 90 18.50 8.49 -3.08
C ASP A 90 16.97 8.73 -2.94
N PRO A 91 16.52 9.99 -2.74
CA PRO A 91 15.11 10.30 -2.61
C PRO A 91 14.27 9.88 -3.83
N ARG A 92 14.84 9.86 -5.05
CA ARG A 92 14.09 9.43 -6.24
C ARG A 92 13.79 7.92 -6.21
N THR A 93 14.77 7.13 -5.78
CA THR A 93 14.58 5.68 -5.60
C THR A 93 13.60 5.39 -4.46
N LEU A 94 13.69 6.15 -3.38
CA LEU A 94 12.76 6.05 -2.25
C LEU A 94 11.32 6.45 -2.66
N ASP A 95 11.16 7.50 -3.46
CA ASP A 95 9.88 7.96 -3.99
C ASP A 95 9.14 6.89 -4.80
N VAL A 96 9.87 6.18 -5.67
CA VAL A 96 9.33 5.07 -6.46
C VAL A 96 8.89 3.93 -5.55
N LEU A 97 9.71 3.58 -4.56
CA LEU A 97 9.40 2.52 -3.60
C LEU A 97 8.14 2.84 -2.77
N LEU A 98 8.03 4.08 -2.28
CA LEU A 98 6.86 4.57 -1.55
C LEU A 98 5.60 4.52 -2.42
N GLY A 99 5.71 4.89 -3.70
CA GLY A 99 4.63 4.77 -4.67
C GLY A 99 4.20 3.31 -4.91
N GLU A 100 5.14 2.38 -5.06
CA GLU A 100 4.86 0.96 -5.25
C GLU A 100 4.16 0.35 -4.02
N ILE A 101 4.59 0.69 -2.80
CA ILE A 101 3.99 0.23 -1.53
C ILE A 101 2.52 0.67 -1.42
N VAL A 102 2.28 1.97 -1.63
CA VAL A 102 0.93 2.54 -1.55
C VAL A 102 0.01 1.90 -2.60
N LEU A 103 0.52 1.68 -3.80
CA LEU A 103 -0.24 1.01 -4.85
C LEU A 103 -0.55 -0.43 -4.45
N MET A 104 0.41 -1.21 -3.95
CA MET A 104 0.19 -2.57 -3.45
C MET A 104 -0.88 -2.61 -2.36
N ASN A 105 -0.84 -1.70 -1.38
CA ASN A 105 -1.84 -1.66 -0.32
C ASN A 105 -3.24 -1.32 -0.86
N SER A 106 -3.35 -0.28 -1.70
CA SER A 106 -4.64 0.11 -2.26
C SER A 106 -5.31 -1.01 -3.08
N ARG A 107 -4.52 -1.82 -3.80
CA ARG A 107 -4.99 -2.98 -4.57
C ARG A 107 -5.44 -4.12 -3.66
N THR A 108 -4.71 -4.32 -2.56
CA THR A 108 -5.05 -5.32 -1.54
C THR A 108 -6.36 -4.97 -0.84
N GLU A 109 -6.61 -3.71 -0.53
CA GLU A 109 -7.87 -3.26 0.05
C GLU A 109 -9.05 -3.40 -0.92
N LEU A 110 -8.85 -3.12 -2.21
CA LEU A 110 -9.87 -3.35 -3.25
C LEU A 110 -10.25 -4.83 -3.32
N TYR A 111 -9.25 -5.72 -3.25
CA TYR A 111 -9.47 -7.16 -3.23
C TYR A 111 -10.24 -7.62 -1.98
N PHE A 112 -9.86 -7.16 -0.78
CA PHE A 112 -10.60 -7.49 0.43
C PHE A 112 -12.03 -6.96 0.41
N ARG A 113 -12.26 -5.76 -0.16
CA ARG A 113 -13.61 -5.22 -0.35
C ARG A 113 -14.43 -6.09 -1.30
N PHE A 114 -13.84 -6.53 -2.42
CA PHE A 114 -14.46 -7.46 -3.35
C PHE A 114 -14.90 -8.75 -2.65
N LEU A 115 -13.98 -9.40 -1.91
CA LEU A 115 -14.29 -10.63 -1.19
C LEU A 115 -15.35 -10.43 -0.12
N LYS A 116 -15.27 -9.34 0.64
CA LYS A 116 -16.28 -8.99 1.65
C LYS A 116 -17.65 -8.88 1.01
N ASN A 117 -17.76 -8.15 -0.09
CA ASN A 117 -19.02 -7.98 -0.81
C ASN A 117 -19.56 -9.32 -1.31
N GLN A 118 -18.68 -10.20 -1.81
CA GLN A 118 -19.08 -11.51 -2.30
C GLN A 118 -19.64 -12.41 -1.19
N VAL A 119 -18.99 -12.45 -0.02
CA VAL A 119 -19.46 -13.25 1.12
C VAL A 119 -20.76 -12.67 1.68
N VAL A 120 -20.88 -11.34 1.78
CA VAL A 120 -22.11 -10.68 2.24
C VAL A 120 -23.28 -10.98 1.30
N ALA A 121 -23.06 -10.91 -0.02
CA ALA A 121 -24.08 -11.27 -1.01
C ALA A 121 -24.51 -12.74 -0.88
N ASP A 122 -23.57 -13.66 -0.65
CA ASP A 122 -23.87 -15.08 -0.40
C ASP A 122 -24.71 -15.27 0.88
N MET A 123 -24.39 -14.52 1.95
CA MET A 123 -25.12 -14.54 3.23
C MET A 123 -26.55 -13.99 3.15
N GLU A 124 -26.79 -12.99 2.29
CA GLU A 124 -28.10 -12.35 2.14
C GLU A 124 -29.12 -13.27 1.45
N VAL A 125 -28.67 -14.18 0.59
CA VAL A 125 -29.55 -15.11 -0.14
C VAL A 125 -29.81 -16.40 0.64
N LEU A 126 -29.01 -16.69 1.67
CA LEU A 126 -29.22 -17.84 2.55
C LEU A 126 -30.36 -17.59 3.56
N PRO A 127 -31.22 -18.59 3.85
CA PRO A 127 -32.22 -18.51 4.92
C PRO A 127 -31.55 -18.24 6.29
N ASP A 128 -32.22 -17.50 7.18
CA ASP A 128 -31.68 -17.12 8.50
C ASP A 128 -31.26 -18.32 9.36
N GLU A 129 -31.94 -19.47 9.23
CA GLU A 129 -31.60 -20.72 9.93
C GLU A 129 -30.27 -21.35 9.45
N ASN A 130 -29.82 -21.00 8.25
CA ASN A 130 -28.64 -21.56 7.59
C ASN A 130 -27.48 -20.56 7.43
N LYS A 131 -27.58 -19.35 8.01
CA LYS A 131 -26.46 -18.39 8.00
C LYS A 131 -25.28 -18.98 8.78
N PRO A 132 -24.20 -19.41 8.12
CA PRO A 132 -23.14 -20.12 8.82
C PRO A 132 -22.36 -19.10 9.65
N GLU A 133 -22.26 -19.31 10.96
CA GLU A 133 -21.32 -18.54 11.81
C GLU A 133 -19.91 -18.50 11.22
N ASP A 134 -19.55 -19.54 10.46
CA ASP A 134 -18.28 -19.67 9.75
C ASP A 134 -18.05 -18.58 8.69
N MET A 135 -19.10 -18.06 8.03
CA MET A 135 -18.98 -16.96 7.07
C MET A 135 -18.64 -15.64 7.78
N GLN A 136 -19.29 -15.39 8.90
CA GLN A 136 -19.02 -14.21 9.73
C GLN A 136 -17.60 -14.26 10.31
N LYS A 137 -17.20 -15.41 10.87
CA LYS A 137 -15.83 -15.65 11.35
C LYS A 137 -14.80 -15.53 10.23
N PHE A 138 -15.14 -15.94 9.01
CA PHE A 138 -14.26 -15.76 7.85
C PHE A 138 -14.08 -14.28 7.51
N LEU A 139 -15.14 -13.48 7.48
CA LEU A 139 -15.04 -12.03 7.24
C LEU A 139 -14.18 -11.32 8.30
N GLU A 140 -14.38 -11.65 9.57
CA GLU A 140 -13.57 -11.11 10.66
C GLU A 140 -12.10 -11.48 10.47
N LYS A 141 -11.80 -12.76 10.19
CA LYS A 141 -10.44 -13.23 9.94
C LYS A 141 -9.81 -12.64 8.68
N LEU A 142 -10.57 -12.45 7.60
CA LEU A 142 -10.06 -11.88 6.35
C LEU A 142 -9.42 -10.51 6.60
N ILE A 143 -10.13 -9.67 7.38
CA ILE A 143 -9.75 -8.30 7.68
C ILE A 143 -8.64 -8.26 8.74
N THR A 144 -8.78 -9.04 9.81
CA THR A 144 -7.90 -8.91 10.99
C THR A 144 -6.70 -9.84 11.00
N ASP A 145 -6.76 -10.99 10.32
CA ASP A 145 -5.81 -12.09 10.55
C ASP A 145 -5.53 -12.96 9.30
N SER A 146 -5.80 -12.47 8.09
CA SER A 146 -5.34 -13.17 6.88
C SER A 146 -3.82 -13.02 6.73
N GLY A 147 -3.18 -14.01 6.09
CA GLY A 147 -1.74 -13.95 5.84
C GLY A 147 -1.36 -12.70 5.04
N LEU A 148 -2.18 -12.38 4.04
CA LEU A 148 -2.05 -11.18 3.25
C LEU A 148 -2.25 -9.89 4.07
N SER A 149 -3.28 -9.82 4.92
CA SER A 149 -3.54 -8.61 5.73
C SER A 149 -2.35 -8.31 6.65
N ARG A 150 -1.84 -9.30 7.38
CA ARG A 150 -0.67 -9.14 8.25
C ARG A 150 0.57 -8.66 7.49
N LYS A 151 0.84 -9.24 6.31
CA LYS A 151 2.01 -8.85 5.49
C LYS A 151 1.88 -7.44 4.95
N MET A 152 0.70 -7.04 4.50
CA MET A 152 0.48 -5.69 3.99
C MET A 152 0.53 -4.64 5.12
N GLN A 153 -0.01 -4.96 6.29
CA GLN A 153 0.09 -4.12 7.49
C GLN A 153 1.55 -3.93 7.95
N GLU A 154 2.39 -4.98 7.89
CA GLU A 154 3.82 -4.88 8.21
C GLU A 154 4.54 -3.89 7.27
N ILE A 155 4.29 -3.99 5.96
CA ILE A 155 4.88 -3.12 4.94
C ILE A 155 4.38 -1.67 5.12
N ILE A 156 3.09 -1.48 5.37
CA ILE A 156 2.50 -0.14 5.60
C ILE A 156 2.93 0.47 6.93
N GLY A 157 3.12 -0.31 7.99
CA GLY A 157 3.66 0.19 9.25
C GLY A 157 5.06 0.80 9.07
N SER A 158 5.86 0.18 8.19
CA SER A 158 7.20 0.68 7.85
C SER A 158 7.18 1.87 6.87
N TYR A 159 6.14 2.00 6.05
CA TYR A 159 5.97 3.11 5.10
C TYR A 159 5.97 4.47 5.80
N ILE A 160 5.34 4.59 6.97
CA ILE A 160 5.21 5.89 7.68
C ILE A 160 6.59 6.50 7.95
N ILE A 161 7.52 5.71 8.50
CA ILE A 161 8.88 6.16 8.81
C ILE A 161 9.64 6.54 7.53
N MET A 162 9.42 5.79 6.44
CA MET A 162 10.08 6.03 5.17
C MET A 162 9.55 7.29 4.46
N GLU A 163 8.25 7.54 4.53
CA GLU A 163 7.60 8.72 3.96
C GLU A 163 8.00 9.99 4.73
N GLU A 164 8.06 9.93 6.06
CA GLU A 164 8.58 11.02 6.91
C GLU A 164 10.03 11.37 6.52
N PHE A 165 10.90 10.35 6.44
CA PHE A 165 12.29 10.54 6.03
C PHE A 165 12.38 11.16 4.62
N TYR A 166 11.60 10.64 3.67
CA TYR A 166 11.54 11.14 2.31
C TYR A 166 11.17 12.63 2.28
N MET A 167 10.08 13.02 2.95
CA MET A 167 9.67 14.43 2.97
C MET A 167 10.77 15.33 3.53
N ARG A 168 11.33 14.99 4.69
CA ARG A 168 12.38 15.79 5.33
C ARG A 168 13.59 15.99 4.41
N GLU A 169 14.10 14.92 3.81
CA GLU A 169 15.28 15.01 2.95
C GLU A 169 15.00 15.75 1.64
N THR A 170 13.80 15.59 1.09
CA THR A 170 13.43 16.24 -0.19
C THR A 170 13.16 17.74 0.01
N VAL A 171 12.54 18.12 1.13
CA VAL A 171 12.37 19.53 1.53
C VAL A 171 13.72 20.18 1.82
N ASN A 172 14.60 19.52 2.58
CA ASN A 172 15.97 20.01 2.82
C ASN A 172 16.74 20.21 1.50
N LYS A 173 16.53 19.33 0.51
CA LYS A 173 17.10 19.54 -0.82
C LYS A 173 16.50 20.73 -1.53
N ALA A 174 15.17 20.91 -1.52
CA ALA A 174 14.53 22.09 -2.12
C ALA A 174 15.08 23.41 -1.53
N ILE A 175 15.27 23.46 -0.20
CA ILE A 175 15.88 24.62 0.48
C ILE A 175 17.33 24.87 0.00
N ASN A 176 18.13 23.81 -0.16
CA ASN A 176 19.52 23.94 -0.59
C ASN A 176 19.70 24.30 -2.08
N PHE A 177 18.69 24.00 -2.91
CA PHE A 177 18.67 24.31 -4.34
C PHE A 177 17.76 25.51 -4.66
N ASP A 178 17.44 26.32 -3.65
CA ASP A 178 16.58 27.49 -3.81
C ASP A 178 17.17 28.48 -4.81
N THR A 179 16.32 28.93 -5.73
CA THR A 179 16.64 29.93 -6.74
C THR A 179 15.51 30.96 -6.81
N PHE A 180 15.85 32.21 -7.13
CA PHE A 180 14.83 33.22 -7.42
C PHE A 180 14.36 33.02 -8.87
N GLU A 181 13.07 32.76 -9.07
CA GLU A 181 12.51 32.57 -10.41
C GLU A 181 12.23 33.93 -11.08
N GLY A 182 13.13 34.38 -11.97
CA GLY A 182 12.95 35.54 -12.85
C GLY A 182 14.28 36.12 -13.37
N ASP A 183 14.21 36.91 -14.46
CA ASP A 183 15.28 37.88 -14.76
C ASP A 183 15.32 38.89 -13.61
N ASP A 184 16.52 39.40 -13.27
CA ASP A 184 16.92 40.08 -12.02
C ASP A 184 15.98 41.15 -11.38
N ASP A 185 14.85 41.53 -11.99
CA ASP A 185 13.87 42.50 -11.49
C ASP A 185 12.39 42.03 -11.42
N GLU A 186 12.02 40.85 -11.96
CA GLU A 186 10.62 40.34 -11.93
C GLU A 186 10.39 39.16 -10.96
N ALA A 187 11.46 38.60 -10.39
CA ALA A 187 11.38 37.49 -9.44
C ALA A 187 10.83 37.93 -8.08
N VAL A 188 9.53 37.70 -7.83
CA VAL A 188 8.88 38.05 -6.55
C VAL A 188 8.79 36.89 -5.55
N THR A 189 9.07 35.65 -5.97
CA THR A 189 8.95 34.45 -5.12
C THR A 189 10.12 33.48 -5.31
N SER A 190 10.45 32.72 -4.26
CA SER A 190 11.53 31.72 -4.27
C SER A 190 11.02 30.37 -4.76
N SER A 191 11.81 29.68 -5.61
CA SER A 191 11.45 28.38 -6.20
C SER A 191 11.27 27.29 -5.14
N MET A 192 11.93 27.43 -3.98
CA MET A 192 11.76 26.56 -2.83
C MET A 192 10.30 26.47 -2.37
N VAL A 193 9.53 27.57 -2.43
CA VAL A 193 8.13 27.56 -1.98
C VAL A 193 7.32 26.59 -2.85
N ASP A 194 7.40 26.71 -4.16
CA ASP A 194 6.67 25.84 -5.10
C ASP A 194 7.13 24.37 -5.01
N ASP A 195 8.43 24.13 -4.89
CA ASP A 195 8.99 22.78 -4.70
C ASP A 195 8.50 22.13 -3.40
N VAL A 196 8.49 22.86 -2.29
CA VAL A 196 8.00 22.35 -0.99
C VAL A 196 6.51 22.08 -1.05
N PHE A 197 5.71 22.99 -1.64
CA PHE A 197 4.28 22.77 -1.85
C PHE A 197 4.02 21.53 -2.72
N PHE A 198 4.81 21.32 -3.77
CA PHE A 198 4.71 20.14 -4.62
C PHE A 198 5.00 18.85 -3.84
N ILE A 199 6.08 18.84 -3.03
CA ILE A 199 6.46 17.68 -2.20
C ILE A 199 5.35 17.34 -1.20
N ILE A 200 4.81 18.34 -0.49
CA ILE A 200 3.74 18.14 0.50
C ILE A 200 2.48 17.61 -0.20
N LYS A 201 2.04 18.24 -1.29
CA LYS A 201 0.85 17.83 -2.05
C LYS A 201 0.96 16.39 -2.55
N LYS A 202 2.15 16.01 -3.06
CA LYS A 202 2.42 14.65 -3.54
C LYS A 202 2.34 13.62 -2.42
N SER A 203 2.99 13.91 -1.29
CA SER A 203 3.05 13.01 -0.13
C SER A 203 1.67 12.87 0.52
N LEU A 204 0.89 13.95 0.62
CA LEU A 204 -0.50 13.92 1.08
C LEU A 204 -1.40 13.05 0.19
N ARG A 205 -1.31 13.23 -1.14
CA ARG A 205 -2.08 12.39 -2.09
C ARG A 205 -1.75 10.91 -1.93
N ARG A 206 -0.48 10.59 -1.71
CA ARG A 206 -0.01 9.21 -1.50
C ARG A 206 -0.61 8.60 -0.24
N VAL A 207 -0.63 9.35 0.85
CA VAL A 207 -1.17 8.88 2.14
C VAL A 207 -2.68 8.69 2.11
N ILE A 208 -3.41 9.55 1.41
CA ILE A 208 -4.85 9.34 1.17
C ILE A 208 -5.08 8.04 0.39
N THR A 209 -4.20 7.73 -0.57
CA THR A 209 -4.30 6.53 -1.40
C THR A 209 -3.91 5.26 -0.63
N SER A 210 -3.05 5.35 0.38
CA SER A 210 -2.68 4.21 1.21
C SER A 210 -3.72 3.86 2.26
N ALA A 211 -4.79 4.67 2.42
CA ALA A 211 -5.85 4.51 3.40
C ALA A 211 -5.39 4.27 4.86
N SER A 212 -4.13 4.61 5.17
CA SER A 212 -3.58 4.56 6.52
C SER A 212 -3.93 5.86 7.27
N VAL A 213 -4.85 5.78 8.22
CA VAL A 213 -5.23 6.90 9.09
C VAL A 213 -4.02 7.41 9.89
N ASP A 214 -3.18 6.50 10.39
CA ASP A 214 -1.97 6.84 11.14
C ASP A 214 -0.94 7.58 10.28
N GLY A 215 -0.77 7.14 9.02
CA GLY A 215 0.04 7.86 8.04
C GLY A 215 -0.50 9.26 7.77
N ALA A 216 -1.82 9.43 7.66
CA ALA A 216 -2.43 10.74 7.45
C ALA A 216 -2.16 11.69 8.62
N CYS A 217 -2.34 11.22 9.85
CA CYS A 217 -2.08 11.97 11.07
C CYS A 217 -0.61 12.39 11.20
N ALA A 218 0.33 11.47 10.97
CA ALA A 218 1.77 11.78 11.03
C ALA A 218 2.14 12.86 10.02
N MET A 219 1.64 12.76 8.79
CA MET A 219 1.98 13.67 7.69
C MET A 219 1.35 15.06 7.86
N MET A 220 0.15 15.15 8.44
CA MET A 220 -0.47 16.41 8.82
C MET A 220 0.32 17.12 9.94
N ASN A 221 0.95 16.39 10.85
CA ASN A 221 1.77 16.99 11.91
C ASN A 221 3.05 17.64 11.36
N HIS A 222 3.59 17.18 10.23
CA HIS A 222 4.75 17.78 9.56
C HIS A 222 4.39 18.97 8.66
N ALA A 223 3.11 19.15 8.33
CA ALA A 223 2.62 20.26 7.50
C ALA A 223 2.16 21.49 8.33
N ARG A 224 2.24 21.40 9.66
CA ARG A 224 2.00 22.50 10.61
C ARG A 224 3.32 23.10 11.08
#